data_AF-A0A7W4VQH5-F1
#
_entry.id   AF-A0A7W4VQH5-F1
#
_cell.length_a   1.000
_cell.length_b   1.000
_cell.length_c   1.000
_cell.angle_alpha   90.00
_cell.angle_beta   90.00
_cell.angle_gamma   90.00
#
_symmetry.space_group_name_H-M   'P 1'
#
loop_
_entity.id
_entity.type
_entity.pdbx_description
1 polymer ?
#
loop_
_entity_poly.entity_id
_entity_poly.type
_entity_poly.pdbx_seq_one_letter_code
_entity_poly.pdbx_strand_id
1 'polypeptide(L)'
;MEYVNFGSSGLKVSRICLGCMSFGASNAGTHSWVLSEDDSRPIIKRALDLGINFFDTANAYSLGASEEILGRALNDFAPPGGSRRGYEGLR
;
A
#
# COMPACT_ATOMS: atom_id res chain seq x y z
N MET A 1 6.76 -4.19 13.33
CA MET A 1 6.56 -2.89 12.65
C MET A 1 6.57 -1.78 13.69
N GLU A 2 7.26 -0.68 13.43
CA GLU A 2 7.19 0.54 14.24
C GLU A 2 6.15 1.50 13.65
N TYR A 3 5.35 2.15 14.49
CA TYR A 3 4.31 3.09 14.07
C TYR A 3 4.57 4.49 14.65
N VAL A 4 4.31 5.51 13.85
CA VAL A 4 4.52 6.92 14.18
C VAL A 4 3.25 7.73 13.95
N ASN A 5 3.14 8.90 14.59
CA ASN A 5 2.07 9.85 14.29
C ASN A 5 2.30 10.48 12.92
N PHE A 6 1.28 10.51 12.07
CA PHE A 6 1.37 11.24 10.81
C PHE A 6 1.07 12.72 11.05
N GLY A 7 2.11 13.49 11.35
CA GLY A 7 1.99 14.90 11.73
C GLY A 7 0.99 15.09 12.88
N SER A 8 0.10 16.07 12.74
CA SER A 8 -0.99 16.38 13.68
C SER A 8 -2.34 15.76 13.29
N SER A 9 -2.38 14.84 12.32
CA SER A 9 -3.64 14.27 11.78
C SER A 9 -4.39 13.32 12.72
N GLY A 10 -3.74 12.86 13.80
CA GLY A 10 -4.27 11.80 14.67
C GLY A 10 -4.13 10.38 14.09
N LEU A 11 -3.64 10.21 12.86
CA LEU A 11 -3.37 8.89 12.27
C LEU A 11 -2.06 8.30 12.81
N LYS A 12 -2.04 6.99 13.08
CA LYS A 12 -0.80 6.21 13.27
C LYS A 12 -0.49 5.41 12.02
N VAL A 13 0.69 5.65 11.46
CA VAL A 13 1.17 5.02 10.23
C VAL A 13 2.44 4.22 10.49
N SER A 14 2.68 3.17 9.71
CA SER A 14 3.95 2.45 9.71
C SER A 14 5.09 3.43 9.38
N ARG A 15 6.24 3.29 10.04
CA ARG A 15 7.40 4.17 9.79
C ARG A 15 7.96 4.04 8.36
N ILE A 16 7.59 2.98 7.65
CA ILE A 16 7.87 2.75 6.24
C ILE A 16 6.54 2.86 5.46
N CYS A 17 6.57 3.59 4.35
CA CYS A 17 5.48 3.68 3.38
C CYS A 17 5.82 2.84 2.13
N LEU A 18 4.86 2.10 1.60
CA LEU A 18 5.01 1.41 0.32
C LEU A 18 4.57 2.33 -0.82
N GLY A 19 5.52 2.76 -1.66
CA GLY A 19 5.23 3.48 -2.90
C GLY A 19 4.72 2.54 -3.99
N CYS A 20 3.66 2.96 -4.69
CA CYS A 20 2.95 2.14 -5.67
C CYS A 20 3.19 2.59 -7.13
N MET A 21 4.12 3.51 -7.39
CA MET A 21 4.40 4.04 -8.73
C MET A 21 4.66 2.94 -9.77
N SER A 22 5.27 1.83 -9.35
CA SER A 22 5.57 0.68 -10.20
C SER A 22 4.39 -0.24 -10.48
N PHE A 23 3.22 -0.03 -9.88
CA PHE A 23 2.05 -0.90 -10.10
C PHE A 23 1.21 -0.36 -11.26
N GLY A 24 0.95 -1.20 -12.27
CA GLY A 24 0.18 -0.76 -13.42
C GLY A 24 0.15 -1.79 -14.55
N ALA A 25 -0.03 -1.29 -15.77
CA ALA A 25 0.01 -2.12 -16.96
C ALA A 25 1.42 -2.07 -17.56
N SER A 26 2.14 -3.20 -17.51
CA SER A 26 3.50 -3.33 -18.08
C SER A 26 3.56 -3.04 -19.59
N ASN A 27 2.42 -3.07 -20.28
CA ASN A 27 2.28 -2.77 -21.70
C ASN A 27 1.95 -1.30 -22.02
N ALA A 28 1.71 -0.44 -21.01
CA ALA A 28 1.33 0.97 -21.21
C ALA A 28 2.51 1.91 -21.49
N GLY A 29 3.70 1.37 -21.77
CA GLY A 29 4.82 2.10 -22.35
C GLY A 29 5.52 3.10 -21.44
N THR A 30 5.19 3.17 -20.15
CA THR A 30 5.71 4.23 -19.28
C THR A 30 7.10 3.93 -18.78
N HIS A 31 7.42 2.75 -18.23
CA HIS A 31 8.81 2.38 -17.91
C HIS A 31 8.99 0.87 -17.77
N SER A 32 10.19 0.34 -18.02
CA SER A 32 10.50 -1.10 -17.94
C SER A 32 10.38 -1.71 -16.53
N TRP A 33 10.25 -0.87 -15.50
CA TRP A 33 10.09 -1.28 -14.11
C TRP A 33 8.63 -1.39 -13.65
N VAL A 34 7.66 -1.17 -14.54
CA VAL A 34 6.23 -1.31 -14.21
C VAL A 34 5.87 -2.79 -14.11
N LEU A 35 5.26 -3.16 -12.99
CA LEU A 35 4.77 -4.49 -12.65
C LEU A 35 3.28 -4.61 -12.98
N SER A 36 2.90 -5.76 -13.50
CA SER A 36 1.50 -6.13 -13.71
C SER A 36 0.73 -6.21 -12.38
N GLU A 37 -0.60 -6.30 -12.43
CA GLU A 37 -1.39 -6.55 -11.21
C GLU A 37 -0.98 -7.87 -10.53
N ASP A 38 -0.79 -8.94 -11.30
CA ASP A 38 -0.39 -10.25 -10.79
C ASP A 38 0.95 -10.22 -10.07
N ASP A 39 1.90 -9.41 -10.55
CA ASP A 39 3.22 -9.24 -9.92
C ASP A 39 3.19 -8.27 -8.74
N SER A 40 2.29 -7.28 -8.77
CA SER A 40 2.16 -6.24 -7.73
C SER A 40 1.47 -6.77 -6.47
N ARG A 41 0.45 -7.62 -6.64
CA ARG A 41 -0.39 -8.12 -5.54
C ARG A 41 0.40 -8.87 -4.45
N PRO A 42 1.35 -9.77 -4.76
CA PRO A 42 2.20 -10.41 -3.74
C PRO A 42 3.01 -9.42 -2.91
N ILE A 43 3.46 -8.31 -3.50
CA ILE A 43 4.21 -7.25 -2.81
C ILE A 43 3.30 -6.54 -1.81
N ILE A 44 2.10 -6.14 -2.24
CA ILE A 44 1.10 -5.48 -1.38
C ILE A 44 0.70 -6.42 -0.23
N LYS A 45 0.40 -7.69 -0.54
CA LYS A 45 0.09 -8.68 0.49
C LYS A 45 1.22 -8.84 1.49
N ARG A 46 2.47 -8.95 1.01
CA ARG A 46 3.63 -9.08 1.90
C ARG A 46 3.82 -7.84 2.78
N ALA A 47 3.59 -6.65 2.25
CA ALA A 47 3.63 -5.41 3.02
C ALA A 47 2.60 -5.43 4.17
N LEU A 48 1.36 -5.83 3.88
CA LEU A 48 0.31 -6.02 4.89
C LEU A 48 0.69 -7.09 5.93
N ASP A 49 1.22 -8.24 5.50
CA ASP A 49 1.69 -9.32 6.38
C ASP A 49 2.81 -8.84 7.34
N LEU A 50 3.64 -7.89 6.91
CA LEU A 50 4.70 -7.25 7.70
C LEU A 50 4.20 -6.09 8.59
N GLY A 51 2.92 -5.74 8.48
CA GLY A 51 2.28 -4.70 9.28
C GLY A 51 2.33 -3.29 8.67
N ILE A 52 2.71 -3.13 7.40
CA ILE A 52 2.61 -1.83 6.71
C ILE A 52 1.13 -1.47 6.58
N ASN A 53 0.80 -0.24 6.97
CA ASN A 53 -0.55 0.33 6.83
C ASN A 53 -0.53 1.67 6.08
N PHE A 54 0.62 2.07 5.53
CA PHE A 54 0.82 3.32 4.83
C PHE A 54 1.30 3.05 3.40
N PHE A 55 0.52 3.51 2.44
CA PHE A 55 0.72 3.30 1.00
C PHE A 55 0.63 4.65 0.29
N ASP A 56 1.50 4.84 -0.69
CA ASP A 56 1.56 6.02 -1.55
C ASP A 56 1.21 5.63 -2.99
N THR A 57 0.27 6.35 -3.60
CA THR A 57 -0.20 6.15 -4.98
C THR A 57 -0.66 7.48 -5.57
N ALA A 58 -0.86 7.56 -6.88
CA ALA A 58 -1.39 8.73 -7.55
C ALA A 58 -2.13 8.36 -8.84
N ASN A 59 -3.08 9.21 -9.24
CA ASN A 59 -3.78 9.11 -10.52
C ASN A 59 -2.84 9.16 -11.74
N ALA A 60 -1.68 9.81 -11.62
CA ALA A 60 -0.68 9.86 -12.68
C ALA A 60 0.09 8.53 -12.84
N TYR A 61 0.07 7.64 -11.83
CA TYR A 61 0.78 6.37 -11.87
C TYR A 61 0.02 5.38 -12.75
N SER A 62 0.57 5.12 -13.93
CA SER A 62 -0.04 4.27 -14.95
C SER A 62 -1.47 4.66 -15.29
N LEU A 63 -1.73 5.98 -15.42
CA LEU A 63 -3.05 6.56 -15.73
C LEU A 63 -4.17 6.08 -14.79
N GLY A 64 -3.86 5.91 -13.50
CA GLY A 64 -4.81 5.51 -12.45
C GLY A 64 -4.81 4.02 -12.14
N ALA A 65 -4.18 3.19 -12.98
CA ALA A 65 -4.13 1.75 -12.76
C ALA A 65 -3.47 1.36 -11.42
N SER A 66 -2.50 2.15 -10.94
CA SER A 66 -1.89 1.95 -9.60
C SER A 66 -2.94 2.01 -8.48
N GLU A 67 -3.83 3.00 -8.51
CA GLU A 67 -4.87 3.20 -7.49
C GLU A 67 -5.87 2.04 -7.52
N GLU A 68 -6.26 1.60 -8.71
CA GLU A 68 -7.16 0.48 -8.90
C GLU A 68 -6.59 -0.85 -8.39
N ILE A 69 -5.34 -1.16 -8.75
CA ILE A 69 -4.63 -2.36 -8.30
C ILE A 69 -4.50 -2.36 -6.78
N LEU A 70 -4.07 -1.24 -6.20
CA LEU A 70 -3.95 -1.10 -4.75
C LEU A 70 -5.31 -1.27 -4.07
N GLY A 71 -6.36 -0.63 -4.58
CA GLY A 71 -7.72 -0.73 -4.02
C GLY A 71 -8.25 -2.16 -3.99
N ARG A 72 -8.12 -2.90 -5.09
CA ARG A 72 -8.51 -4.31 -5.17
C ARG A 72 -7.69 -5.18 -4.19
N ALA A 73 -6.38 -5.01 -4.18
CA ALA A 73 -5.50 -5.77 -3.29
C ALA A 73 -5.80 -5.50 -1.80
N LEU A 74 -6.07 -4.25 -1.42
CA LEU A 74 -6.47 -3.90 -0.06
C LEU A 74 -7.83 -4.51 0.31
N ASN A 75 -8.81 -4.48 -0.60
CA ASN A 75 -10.11 -5.13 -0.37
C ASN A 75 -9.97 -6.63 -0.11
N ASP A 76 -9.06 -7.30 -0.82
CA ASP A 76 -8.89 -8.76 -0.72
C ASP A 76 -8.02 -9.19 0.48
N PHE A 77 -7.02 -8.38 0.86
CA PHE A 77 -5.98 -8.79 1.81
C PHE A 77 -5.96 -8.01 3.12
N ALA A 78 -6.54 -6.80 3.18
CA ALA A 78 -6.50 -6.02 4.41
C ALA A 78 -7.41 -6.66 5.48
N PRO A 79 -6.98 -6.69 6.75
CA PRO A 79 -7.81 -7.23 7.82
C PRO A 79 -9.07 -6.36 8.01
N PRO A 80 -10.25 -6.98 8.27
CA PRO A 80 -11.47 -6.24 8.53
C PRO A 80 -11.30 -5.28 9.71
N GLY A 81 -11.66 -4.01 9.52
CA GLY A 81 -11.63 -2.98 10.56
C GLY A 81 -10.29 -2.26 10.76
N GLY A 82 -9.36 -2.34 9.79
CA GLY A 82 -8.07 -1.64 9.80
C GLY A 82 -7.04 -2.28 10.72
N SER A 83 -5.79 -1.80 10.71
CA SER A 83 -4.67 -2.35 11.49
C SER A 83 -4.85 -2.14 13.01
N ARG A 84 -5.80 -2.83 13.64
CA ARG A 84 -6.01 -2.78 15.10
C ARG A 84 -4.92 -3.50 15.90
N ARG A 85 -4.11 -4.33 15.23
CA ARG A 85 -3.04 -5.14 15.85
C ARG A 85 -1.88 -4.35 16.48
N GLY A 86 -1.91 -3.01 16.47
CA GLY A 86 -0.86 -2.16 17.06
C GLY A 86 -1.26 -1.33 18.29
N TYR A 87 -2.53 -1.37 18.74
CA TYR A 87 -3.02 -0.40 19.74
C TYR A 87 -3.19 -0.94 21.17
N GLU A 88 -2.91 -2.22 21.44
CA GLU A 88 -3.12 -2.81 22.77
C GLU A 88 -1.91 -2.68 23.73
N GLY A 89 -0.82 -2.01 23.33
CA GLY A 89 0.43 -1.99 24.10
C GLY A 89 0.99 -0.64 24.53
N LEU A 90 0.29 0.47 24.30
CA LEU A 90 0.79 1.82 24.59
C LEU A 90 -0.09 2.50 25.63
N ARG A 91 0.18 2.19 26.91
CA ARG A 91 0.07 3.17 27.99
C ARG A 91 1.39 3.90 28.14
#